data_AF-A0A4P6X1D1-F1
#
_entry.id   AF-A0A4P6X1D1-F1
#
_cell.length_a   1.000
_cell.length_b   1.000
_cell.length_c   1.000
_cell.angle_alpha   90.00
_cell.angle_beta   90.00
_cell.angle_gamma   90.00
#
_symmetry.space_group_name_H-M   'P 1'
#
loop_
_entity.id
_entity.type
_entity.pdbx_description
1 polymer ?
#
loop_
_entity_poly.entity_id
_entity_poly.type
_entity_poly.pdbx_seq_one_letter_code
_entity_poly.pdbx_strand_id
1 'polypeptide(L)' 'MYRLPLAIAVLIALAACSSTKRQWQKEGVSAFDTANVESECKFQTGLAKIKGDQAEELVRHCMQAKGFRLN' A
#
# COMPACT_ATOMS: atom_id res chain seq x y z
N MET A 1 -16.17 0.73 -40.31
CA MET A 1 -14.80 1.26 -40.08
C MET A 1 -14.55 1.52 -38.59
N TYR A 2 -14.87 0.57 -37.69
CA TYR A 2 -14.78 0.75 -36.22
C TYR A 2 -13.94 -0.31 -35.49
N ARG A 3 -13.34 -1.27 -36.22
CA ARG A 3 -12.55 -2.35 -35.59
C ARG A 3 -11.21 -1.88 -35.04
N LEU A 4 -10.60 -0.87 -35.68
CA LEU A 4 -9.32 -0.29 -35.26
C LEU A 4 -9.40 0.52 -33.94
N PRO A 5 -10.37 1.45 -33.76
CA PRO A 5 -10.46 2.21 -32.50
C PRO A 5 -10.86 1.35 -31.29
N LEU A 6 -11.61 0.26 -31.49
CA LEU A 6 -12.00 -0.65 -30.41
C LEU A 6 -10.80 -1.41 -29.83
N ALA A 7 -9.87 -1.86 -30.69
CA ALA A 7 -8.67 -2.57 -30.27
C ALA A 7 -7.73 -1.68 -29.43
N ILE A 8 -7.63 -0.39 -29.78
CA ILE A 8 -6.81 0.59 -29.06
C ILE A 8 -7.38 0.86 -27.67
N ALA A 9 -8.71 0.99 -27.54
CA ALA A 9 -9.37 1.20 -26.24
C ALA A 9 -9.13 0.04 -25.26
N VAL A 10 -9.14 -1.21 -25.75
CA VAL A 10 -8.87 -2.40 -24.93
C VAL A 10 -7.42 -2.44 -24.42
N LEU A 11 -6.45 -2.04 -25.26
CA LEU A 11 -5.04 -2.00 -24.87
C LEU A 11 -4.76 -0.92 -23.81
N ILE A 12 -5.42 0.24 -23.89
CA ILE A 12 -5.28 1.31 -22.89
C ILE A 12 -5.91 0.89 -21.54
N ALA A 13 -7.04 0.16 -21.58
CA ALA A 13 -7.68 -0.34 -20.36
C ALA A 13 -6.80 -1.37 -19.60
N LEU A 14 -5.99 -2.16 -20.31
CA LEU A 14 -5.08 -3.14 -19.71
C LEU A 14 -3.86 -2.49 -19.03
N ALA A 15 -3.40 -1.33 -19.51
CA ALA A 15 -2.25 -0.62 -18.94
C ALA A 15 -2.55 0.04 -17.58
N ALA A 16 -3.82 0.27 -17.25
CA ALA A 16 -4.23 0.94 -16.01
C ALA A 16 -4.13 0.04 -14.75
N CYS A 17 -3.92 -1.26 -14.90
CA CYS A 17 -3.91 -2.21 -13.77
C CYS A 17 -2.55 -2.30 -13.04
N SER A 18 -1.49 -1.69 -13.57
CA SER A 18 -0.16 -1.65 -12.94
C SER A 18 -0.01 -0.49 -11.94
N SER A 19 -1.03 -0.24 -11.13
CA SER A 19 -0.91 0.65 -9.97
C SER A 19 0.01 -0.03 -8.95
N THR A 20 1.31 0.28 -9.01
CA THR A 20 2.26 -0.07 -7.95
C THR A 20 1.81 0.68 -6.70
N LYS A 21 0.99 0.06 -5.86
CA LYS A 21 0.70 0.58 -4.54
C LYS A 21 2.01 0.54 -3.76
N ARG A 22 2.35 1.66 -3.11
CA ARG A 22 3.49 1.70 -2.20
C ARG A 22 3.33 0.59 -1.17
N GLN A 23 4.34 -0.26 -1.05
CA GLN A 23 4.28 -1.43 -0.19
C GLN A 23 5.39 -1.36 0.86
N TRP A 24 5.04 -1.74 2.09
CA TRP A 24 6.03 -1.91 3.15
C TRP A 24 6.94 -3.09 2.83
N GLN A 25 8.24 -2.89 2.99
CA GLN A 25 9.25 -3.92 2.74
C GLN A 25 10.30 -3.93 3.85
N LYS A 26 10.76 -5.13 4.18
CA LYS A 26 11.89 -5.42 5.07
C LYS A 26 12.53 -6.72 4.60
N GLU A 27 13.86 -6.75 4.49
CA GLU A 27 14.59 -7.93 4.03
C GLU A 27 14.29 -9.15 4.92
N GLY A 28 14.06 -10.30 4.29
CA GLY A 28 13.77 -11.55 4.98
C GLY A 28 12.38 -11.66 5.62
N VAL A 29 11.49 -10.67 5.42
CA VAL A 29 10.12 -10.70 5.97
C VAL A 29 9.09 -10.99 4.88
N SER A 30 8.19 -11.93 5.14
CA SER A 30 7.13 -12.29 4.20
C SER A 30 6.09 -11.16 4.05
N ALA A 31 5.35 -11.17 2.93
CA ALA A 31 4.24 -10.23 2.76
C ALA A 31 3.15 -10.41 3.83
N PHE A 32 2.94 -11.65 4.28
CA PHE A 32 2.00 -11.97 5.37
C PHE A 32 2.44 -11.35 6.70
N ASP A 33 3.71 -11.52 7.07
CA ASP A 33 4.25 -10.94 8.30
C ASP A 33 4.30 -9.42 8.25
N THR A 34 4.59 -8.87 7.07
CA THR A 34 4.50 -7.42 6.82
C THR A 34 3.09 -6.90 7.10
N ALA A 35 2.06 -7.59 6.62
CA ALA A 35 0.67 -7.22 6.85
C ALA A 35 0.27 -7.34 8.32
N ASN A 36 0.79 -8.34 9.05
CA ASN A 36 0.58 -8.48 10.48
C ASN A 36 1.16 -7.28 11.25
N VAL A 37 2.38 -6.87 10.91
CA VAL A 37 3.03 -5.71 11.55
C VAL A 37 2.31 -4.41 11.22
N GLU A 38 1.88 -4.22 9.97
CA GLU A 38 1.10 -3.04 9.60
C GLU A 38 -0.24 -2.99 10.34
N SER A 39 -0.89 -4.14 10.51
CA SER A 39 -2.14 -4.26 11.28
C SER A 39 -1.92 -3.92 12.76
N GLU A 40 -0.81 -4.37 13.34
CA GLU A 40 -0.42 -4.01 14.72
C GLU A 40 -0.26 -2.48 14.86
N CYS A 41 0.46 -1.83 13.95
CA CYS A 41 0.66 -0.38 13.98
C CYS A 41 -0.67 0.37 13.85
N LYS A 42 -1.56 -0.04 12.94
CA LYS A 42 -2.90 0.54 12.80
C LYS A 42 -3.74 0.38 14.07
N PHE A 43 -3.67 -0.79 14.70
CA PHE A 43 -4.39 -1.08 15.93
C PHE A 43 -3.93 -0.18 17.09
N GLN A 44 -2.62 -0.02 17.27
CA GLN A 44 -2.05 0.85 18.31
C GLN A 44 -2.48 2.32 18.11
N THR A 45 -2.42 2.83 16.88
CA THR A 45 -2.91 4.18 16.56
C THR A 45 -4.41 4.33 16.85
N GLY A 46 -5.20 3.30 16.54
CA GLY A 46 -6.63 3.26 16.85
C GLY A 46 -6.94 3.27 18.34
N LEU A 47 -6.17 2.54 19.15
CA LEU A 47 -6.30 2.55 20.62
C LEU A 47 -6.03 3.93 21.22
N ALA A 48 -5.09 4.69 20.63
CA ALA A 48 -4.82 6.08 20.99
C ALA A 48 -5.91 7.07 20.54
N LYS A 49 -6.96 6.60 19.84
CA LYS A 49 -8.08 7.39 19.30
C LYS A 49 -7.64 8.49 18.32
N ILE A 50 -6.48 8.35 17.69
CA ILE A 50 -5.98 9.30 16.68
C ILE A 50 -6.63 9.00 15.33
N LYS A 51 -7.00 10.05 14.58
CA LYS A 51 -7.73 9.95 13.32
C LYS A 51 -7.09 10.85 12.26
N GLY A 52 -7.45 10.61 11.00
CA GLY A 52 -7.04 11.45 9.88
C GLY A 52 -5.57 11.27 9.49
N ASP A 53 -4.99 12.34 8.97
CA ASP A 53 -3.60 12.45 8.54
C ASP A 53 -2.59 12.07 9.64
N GLN A 54 -2.86 12.48 10.88
CA GLN A 54 -2.03 12.12 12.03
C GLN A 54 -1.99 10.60 12.27
N ALA A 55 -3.08 9.89 11.97
CA ALA A 55 -3.10 8.44 12.14
C ALA A 55 -2.19 7.74 11.12
N GLU A 56 -2.22 8.18 9.86
CA GLU A 56 -1.34 7.64 8.81
C GLU A 56 0.14 7.91 9.10
N GLU A 57 0.45 9.12 9.59
CA GLU A 57 1.80 9.47 9.98
C GLU A 57 2.32 8.60 11.15
N LEU A 58 1.50 8.33 12.15
CA LEU A 58 1.88 7.46 13.27
C LEU A 58 2.05 6.00 12.85
N VAL A 59 1.20 5.50 11.95
CA VAL A 59 1.40 4.17 11.36
C VAL A 59 2.74 4.12 10.61
N ARG A 60 3.07 5.15 9.82
CA ARG A 60 4.36 5.26 9.14
C ARG A 60 5.54 5.25 10.13
N HIS A 61 5.47 6.04 11.20
CA HIS A 61 6.52 6.08 12.23
C HIS A 61 6.69 4.72 12.92
N CYS A 62 5.58 4.06 13.25
CA CYS A 62 5.60 2.71 13.82
C CYS A 62 6.28 1.69 12.88
N MET A 63 5.90 1.67 11.60
CA MET A 63 6.50 0.77 10.60
C MET A 63 8.01 1.03 10.44
N GLN A 64 8.41 2.30 10.37
CA GLN A 64 9.82 2.69 10.27
C GLN A 64 10.63 2.28 11.50
N ALA A 65 10.07 2.44 12.71
CA ALA A 65 10.69 2.01 13.97
C ALA A 65 10.90 0.49 14.02
N LYS A 66 10.00 -0.29 13.40
CA LYS A 66 10.14 -1.75 13.26
C LYS A 66 11.08 -2.18 12.11
N GLY A 67 11.66 -1.21 11.40
CA GLY A 67 12.66 -1.41 10.35
C GLY A 67 12.10 -1.59 8.94
N PHE A 68 10.81 -1.33 8.72
CA PHE A 68 10.23 -1.35 7.38
C PHE A 68 10.52 -0.05 6.64
N ARG A 69 10.52 -0.12 5.30
CA ARG A 69 10.61 1.02 4.39
C ARG A 69 9.46 0.95 3.39
N LEU A 70 9.01 2.13 2.94
CA LEU A 70 7.94 2.26 1.96
C LEU A 70 8.59 2.42 0.59
N ASN A 71 8.47 1.39 -0.26
CA ASN A 71 8.92 1.41 -1.65
C ASN A 71 7.73 1.61 -2.60
#